data_AF-A0A2D6K711-F1
#
_entry.id   AF-A0A2D6K711-F1
#
_cell.length_a   1.000
_cell.length_b   1.000
_cell.length_c   1.000
_cell.angle_alpha   90.00
_cell.angle_beta   90.00
_cell.angle_gamma   90.00
#
_symmetry.space_group_name_H-M   'P 1'
#
loop_
_entity.id
_entity.type
_entity.pdbx_description
1 polymer ?
#
loop_
_entity_poly.entity_id
_entity_poly.type
_entity_poly.pdbx_seq_one_letter_code
_entity_poly.pdbx_strand_id
1 'polypeptide(L)'
;MPSYDYYCAANGRTLEVRHSINDALQNWGQLCLQAEIEQGNTPPESPVKRLISGGGYLSSSERFDPGPGGSSCCGGGCGCG
;
A
#
# COMPACT_ATOMS: atom_id res chain seq x y z
N MET A 1 -20.55 -3.43 10.20
CA MET A 1 -19.60 -4.10 9.28
C MET A 1 -18.35 -3.23 9.16
N PRO A 2 -17.14 -3.80 9.29
CA PRO A 2 -15.89 -3.06 9.09
C PRO A 2 -15.72 -2.61 7.63
N SER A 3 -15.05 -1.47 7.43
CA SER A 3 -14.55 -1.04 6.12
C SER A 3 -13.14 -1.61 5.91
N TYR A 4 -12.84 -2.03 4.69
CA TYR A 4 -11.51 -2.43 4.26
C TYR A 4 -11.15 -1.74 2.95
N ASP A 5 -9.94 -1.22 2.89
CA ASP A 5 -9.36 -0.64 1.67
C ASP A 5 -8.71 -1.74 0.82
N TYR A 6 -8.91 -1.69 -0.48
CA TYR A 6 -8.27 -2.57 -1.46
C TYR A 6 -7.60 -1.76 -2.55
N TYR A 7 -6.34 -2.08 -2.82
CA TYR A 7 -5.57 -1.52 -3.91
C TYR A 7 -5.49 -2.48 -5.10
N CYS A 8 -5.77 -1.98 -6.30
CA CYS A 8 -5.59 -2.70 -7.53
C CYS A 8 -4.33 -2.21 -8.24
N ALA A 9 -3.37 -3.12 -8.45
CA ALA A 9 -2.11 -2.78 -9.11
C ALA A 9 -2.26 -2.57 -10.64
N ALA A 10 -3.32 -3.12 -11.24
CA ALA A 10 -3.55 -3.02 -12.68
C ALA A 10 -3.96 -1.60 -13.13
N ASN A 11 -4.66 -0.87 -12.26
CA ASN A 11 -5.12 0.50 -12.55
C ASN A 11 -4.60 1.56 -11.56
N GLY A 12 -3.88 1.14 -10.51
CA GLY A 12 -3.34 2.02 -9.49
C GLY A 12 -4.40 2.65 -8.58
N ARG A 13 -5.59 2.05 -8.47
CA ARG A 13 -6.72 2.61 -7.71
C ARG A 13 -6.90 1.90 -6.37
N THR A 14 -7.32 2.67 -5.37
CA THR A 14 -7.74 2.16 -4.05
C THR A 14 -9.24 2.36 -3.87
N LEU A 15 -9.94 1.34 -3.39
CA LEU A 15 -11.37 1.38 -3.08
C LEU A 15 -11.63 0.91 -1.65
N GLU A 16 -12.48 1.64 -0.92
CA GLU A 16 -13.00 1.22 0.39
C GLU A 16 -14.29 0.42 0.18
N VAL A 17 -14.37 -0.78 0.77
CA VAL A 17 -15.58 -1.63 0.77
C VAL A 17 -15.94 -2.10 2.17
N ARG A 18 -17.23 -2.28 2.43
CA ARG A 18 -17.75 -2.73 3.73
C ARG A 18 -18.26 -4.16 3.63
N HIS A 19 -17.51 -5.09 4.21
CA HIS A 19 -17.86 -6.52 4.16
C HIS A 19 -17.41 -7.26 5.41
N SER A 20 -17.89 -8.49 5.58
CA SER A 20 -17.45 -9.36 6.68
C SER A 20 -16.02 -9.82 6.46
N ILE A 21 -15.24 -10.00 7.54
CA ILE A 21 -13.84 -10.46 7.44
C ILE A 21 -13.69 -11.87 6.84
N ASN A 22 -14.76 -12.68 6.89
CA ASN A 22 -14.81 -13.99 6.24
C ASN A 22 -14.93 -13.91 4.72
N ASP A 23 -15.35 -12.76 4.20
CA ASP A 23 -15.49 -12.53 2.76
C ASP A 23 -14.14 -12.04 2.24
N ALA A 24 -13.50 -12.79 1.35
CA ALA A 24 -12.16 -12.50 0.85
C ALA A 24 -12.21 -12.12 -0.63
N LEU A 25 -11.94 -10.86 -0.94
CA LEU A 25 -11.91 -10.35 -2.30
C LEU A 25 -10.49 -10.49 -2.86
N GLN A 26 -10.35 -11.23 -3.96
CA GLN A 26 -9.05 -11.48 -4.60
C GLN A 26 -8.92 -10.78 -5.94
N ASN A 27 -10.05 -10.44 -6.56
CA ASN A 27 -10.11 -9.93 -7.93
C ASN A 27 -10.88 -8.60 -8.00
N TRP A 28 -10.54 -7.78 -9.00
CA TRP A 28 -11.18 -6.49 -9.24
C TRP A 28 -12.69 -6.61 -9.46
N GLY A 29 -13.15 -7.65 -10.18
CA GLY A 29 -14.58 -7.85 -10.42
C GLY A 29 -15.38 -8.05 -9.13
N GLN A 30 -14.83 -8.79 -8.16
CA GLN A 30 -15.47 -8.99 -6.85
C GLN A 30 -15.46 -7.69 -6.03
N LEU A 31 -14.36 -6.93 -6.11
CA LEU A 31 -14.25 -5.63 -5.44
C LEU A 31 -15.25 -4.62 -5.98
N CYS A 32 -15.42 -4.54 -7.30
CA CYS A 32 -16.41 -3.68 -7.93
C CYS A 32 -17.85 -4.06 -7.55
N LEU A 33 -18.14 -5.37 -7.48
CA LEU A 33 -19.45 -5.85 -7.05
C LEU A 33 -19.75 -5.44 -5.60
N GLN A 34 -18.77 -5.55 -4.70
CA GLN A 34 -18.91 -5.14 -3.29
C GLN A 34 -18.95 -3.62 -3.12
N ALA A 35 -18.25 -2.87 -3.97
CA ALA A 35 -18.26 -1.41 -3.97
C ALA A 35 -19.46 -0.81 -4.71
N GLU A 36 -20.30 -1.65 -5.35
CA GLU A 36 -21.42 -1.23 -6.20
C GLU A 36 -21.00 -0.25 -7.31
N ILE A 37 -19.82 -0.47 -7.91
CA ILE A 37 -19.27 0.36 -9.00
C ILE A 37 -19.12 -0.43 -10.30
N GLU A 38 -19.01 0.28 -11.41
CA GLU A 38 -18.63 -0.33 -12.68
C GLU A 38 -17.13 -0.66 -12.75
N GLN A 39 -16.82 -1.84 -13.28
CA GLN A 39 -15.46 -2.36 -13.46
C GLN A 39 -14.62 -1.47 -14.41
N GLY A 40 -15.30 -0.72 -15.29
CA GLY A 40 -14.69 0.17 -16.26
C GLY A 40 -13.82 -0.60 -17.27
N ASN A 41 -12.59 -0.13 -17.45
CA ASN A 41 -11.60 -0.74 -18.35
C ASN A 41 -10.67 -1.75 -17.65
N THR A 42 -10.80 -1.95 -16.34
CA THR A 42 -9.88 -2.84 -15.61
C THR A 42 -10.40 -4.29 -15.71
N PRO A 43 -9.55 -5.27 -16.09
CA PRO A 43 -9.98 -6.65 -16.21
C PRO A 43 -10.49 -7.18 -14.86
N PRO A 44 -11.62 -7.91 -14.82
CA PRO A 44 -12.22 -8.40 -13.58
C PRO A 44 -11.31 -9.39 -12.84
N GLU A 45 -10.46 -10.11 -13.56
CA GLU A 45 -9.42 -11.02 -13.06
C GLU A 45 -8.16 -10.31 -12.51
N SER A 46 -8.12 -8.97 -12.55
CA SER A 46 -6.98 -8.22 -12.04
C SER A 46 -6.82 -8.47 -10.53
N PRO A 47 -5.60 -8.78 -10.06
CA PRO A 47 -5.37 -9.03 -8.65
C PRO A 47 -5.53 -7.75 -7.84
N VAL A 48 -6.21 -7.85 -6.70
CA VAL A 48 -6.36 -6.77 -5.72
C VAL A 48 -5.70 -7.16 -4.40
N LYS A 49 -5.20 -6.16 -3.66
CA LYS A 49 -4.53 -6.34 -2.37
C LYS A 49 -5.27 -5.54 -1.31
N ARG A 50 -5.68 -6.20 -0.23
CA ARG A 50 -6.27 -5.52 0.93
C ARG A 50 -5.21 -4.71 1.65
N LEU A 51 -5.40 -3.40 1.73
CA LEU A 51 -4.63 -2.50 2.57
C LEU A 51 -5.18 -2.61 3.99
N ILE A 52 -4.50 -3.40 4.82
CA ILE A 52 -4.86 -3.50 6.23
C ILE A 52 -4.12 -2.36 6.93
N SER A 53 -4.81 -1.27 7.28
CA SER A 53 -4.23 -0.12 8.00
C SER A 53 -3.72 -0.45 9.41
N GLY A 54 -3.70 -1.72 9.82
CA GLY A 54 -3.24 -2.18 11.13
C GLY A 54 -1.91 -2.93 11.04
N GLY A 55 -0.80 -2.22 11.28
CA GLY A 55 0.49 -2.83 11.62
C GLY A 55 1.64 -2.51 10.65
N GLY A 56 2.22 -1.31 10.80
CA GLY A 56 3.61 -1.02 10.42
C GLY A 56 3.95 -1.21 8.93
N TYR A 57 3.75 -0.17 8.13
CA TYR A 57 4.60 0.06 6.96
C TYR A 57 6.01 0.40 7.45
N LEU A 58 6.81 -0.60 7.79
CA LEU A 58 8.26 -0.50 7.59
C LEU A 58 8.53 -0.97 6.16
N SER A 59 8.10 -0.19 5.17
CA SER A 59 8.71 -0.29 3.85
C SER A 59 10.11 0.31 3.97
N SER A 60 11.03 -0.55 4.39
CA SER A 60 12.47 -0.35 4.29
C SER A 60 12.82 -0.24 2.81
N SER A 61 12.74 0.97 2.26
CA SER A 61 13.06 1.20 0.85
C SER A 61 13.60 2.59 0.57
N GLU A 62 14.17 3.31 1.55
CA GLU A 62 14.99 4.51 1.28
C GLU A 62 16.12 4.68 2.32
N ARG A 63 16.93 3.64 2.49
CA ARG A 63 18.38 3.89 2.71
C ARG A 63 19.11 3.25 1.54
N PHE A 64 19.01 3.92 0.40
CA PHE A 64 20.06 3.81 -0.60
C PHE A 64 21.32 4.31 0.11
N ASP A 65 22.14 3.36 0.55
CA ASP A 65 23.52 3.59 0.93
C ASP A 65 24.32 3.63 -0.37
N PRO A 66 24.87 4.80 -0.73
CA PRO A 66 26.12 4.83 -1.44
C PRO A 66 27.16 5.36 -0.45
N GLY A 67 27.74 4.47 0.36
CA GLY A 67 29.15 4.67 0.69
C GLY A 67 29.99 4.65 -0.59
N PRO A 68 31.16 5.31 -0.68
CA PRO A 68 31.73 6.36 0.16
C PRO A 68 32.09 7.62 -0.66
N GLY A 69 31.78 8.83 -0.18
CA GLY A 69 32.46 10.04 -0.67
C GLY A 69 31.62 11.32 -0.76
N GLY A 70 31.99 12.30 0.08
CA GLY A 70 31.66 13.73 -0.05
C GLY A 70 30.21 14.08 0.34
N SER A 71 29.89 15.09 1.12
CA SER A 71 30.61 16.26 1.63
C SER A 71 29.66 16.92 2.63
N SER A 72 30.04 16.99 3.91
CA SER A 72 30.38 18.26 4.58
C SER A 72 29.30 19.35 4.59
N CYS A 73 28.47 19.37 5.63
CA CYS A 73 27.95 20.52 6.39
C CYS A 73 26.92 19.93 7.40
N CYS A 74 26.85 20.17 8.71
CA CYS A 74 27.34 21.14 9.68
C CYS A 74 27.23 20.39 11.04
N GLY A 75 28.28 20.25 11.86
CA GLY A 75 28.68 21.26 12.85
C GLY A 75 28.00 21.03 14.21
N GLY A 76 28.70 20.37 15.15
CA GLY A 76 28.42 20.51 16.59
C GLY A 76 28.35 19.21 17.39
N GLY A 77 29.27 19.02 18.34
CA GLY A 77 29.09 18.12 19.48
C GLY A 77 30.15 17.05 19.68
N CYS A 78 31.33 17.46 20.14
CA CYS A 78 32.36 16.67 20.79
C CYS A 78 31.82 15.68 21.85
N GLY A 79 32.31 14.43 21.84
CA GLY A 79 32.02 13.45 22.89
C GLY A 79 32.50 12.03 22.60
N CYS A 80 33.80 11.83 22.38
CA CYS A 80 34.43 10.50 22.45
C CYS A 80 35.50 10.54 23.55
N GLY A 81 35.27 9.78 24.62
CA GLY A 81 36.31 9.35 25.56
C GLY A 81 37.00 8.09 25.06
#